data_AF-A0A9D4IJ98-F1
#
_entry.id   AF-A0A9D4IJ98-F1
#
_cell.length_a   1.000
_cell.length_b   1.000
_cell.length_c   1.000
_cell.angle_alpha   90.00
_cell.angle_beta   90.00
_cell.angle_gamma   90.00
#
_symmetry.space_group_name_H-M   'P 1'
#
loop_
_entity.id
_entity.type
_entity.pdbx_description
1 polymer ?
#
loop_
_entity_poly.entity_id
_entity_poly.type
_entity_poly.pdbx_seq_one_letter_code
_entity_poly.pdbx_strand_id
1 'polypeptide(L)'
;MLKGHSKCNIRSRFALSVKARCIAELKAARKKLQGDIITLKKVMVNVISTIILCFNGYCGTSCAKYSYVCAGTNRQAKKFMPNNVKVKMVDSDQHVLRKCLEMVLGPAALDATKLLTTTQKCEAANRSYQAVNPKSVTFSRNCVGRIHGQVYKLNNGYANSVIAKTMELHANLTQGSKVIKQLAYEDRNDLNRKRTSATIKARALRARTRNYRYKLHEELHYGKGISDPKPDFEGLPHLKHHKYA
;
A
#
# COMPACT_ATOMS: atom_id res chain seq x y z
N MET A 1 9.66 24.76 18.71
CA MET A 1 10.24 24.98 17.36
C MET A 1 10.03 23.75 16.48
N LEU A 2 9.07 23.78 15.55
CA LEU A 2 8.89 22.74 14.53
C LEU A 2 9.88 22.98 13.38
N LYS A 3 11.16 22.63 13.59
CA LYS A 3 12.15 22.56 12.50
C LYS A 3 12.07 21.18 11.86
N GLY A 4 11.21 21.03 10.86
CA GLY A 4 11.02 19.78 10.14
C GLY A 4 10.22 19.96 8.85
N HIS A 5 10.92 20.21 7.75
CA HIS A 5 10.47 20.13 6.36
C HIS A 5 9.45 21.18 5.86
N SER A 6 9.89 22.43 5.73
CA SER A 6 9.19 23.44 4.90
C SER A 6 10.12 24.04 3.83
N LYS A 7 10.75 23.19 3.02
CA LYS A 7 11.20 23.53 1.67
C LYS A 7 10.91 22.36 0.75
N CYS A 8 9.64 21.95 0.65
CA CYS A 8 9.23 21.11 -0.47
C CYS A 8 9.20 22.02 -1.70
N ASN A 9 10.35 22.13 -2.40
CA ASN A 9 10.47 22.90 -3.63
C ASN A 9 9.31 22.53 -4.56
N ILE A 10 8.70 23.53 -5.23
CA ILE A 10 7.59 23.34 -6.17
C ILE A 10 7.87 22.23 -7.19
N ARG A 11 9.15 22.03 -7.56
CA ARG A 11 9.63 20.92 -8.40
C ARG A 11 9.34 19.53 -7.78
N SER A 12 9.67 19.33 -6.51
CA SER A 12 9.38 18.07 -5.79
C SER A 12 7.88 17.82 -5.68
N ARG A 13 7.10 18.88 -5.43
CA ARG A 13 5.64 18.81 -5.39
C ARG A 13 5.04 18.43 -6.74
N PHE A 14 5.58 18.98 -7.82
CA PHE A 14 5.20 18.63 -9.18
C PHE A 14 5.50 17.16 -9.49
N ALA A 15 6.72 16.68 -9.19
CA ALA A 15 7.09 15.28 -9.38
C ALA A 15 6.17 14.32 -8.60
N LEU A 16 5.84 14.64 -7.34
CA LEU A 16 4.89 13.86 -6.53
C LEU A 16 3.47 13.88 -7.11
N SER A 17 3.03 15.03 -7.64
CA SER A 17 1.74 15.19 -8.32
C SER A 17 1.64 14.30 -9.56
N VAL A 18 2.65 14.33 -10.42
CA VAL A 18 2.75 13.49 -11.63
C VAL A 18 2.71 12.01 -11.24
N LYS A 19 3.58 11.57 -10.31
CA LYS A 19 3.61 10.17 -9.84
C LYS A 19 2.27 9.72 -9.27
N ALA A 20 1.67 10.53 -8.40
CA ALA A 20 0.37 10.22 -7.81
C ALA A 20 -0.73 10.13 -8.86
N ARG A 21 -0.67 10.99 -9.89
CA ARG A 21 -1.61 10.98 -11.00
C ARG A 21 -1.49 9.69 -11.82
N CYS A 22 -0.29 9.29 -12.21
CA CYS A 22 -0.08 8.03 -12.96
C CYS A 22 -0.64 6.82 -12.22
N ILE A 23 -0.34 6.71 -10.92
CA ILE A 23 -0.82 5.58 -10.11
C ILE A 23 -2.36 5.59 -10.01
N ALA A 24 -2.97 6.76 -9.89
CA ALA A 24 -4.43 6.88 -9.84
C ALA A 24 -5.08 6.47 -11.16
N GLU A 25 -4.54 6.95 -12.29
CA GLU A 25 -5.01 6.60 -13.64
C GLU A 25 -4.91 5.11 -13.89
N LEU A 26 -3.75 4.52 -13.58
CA LEU A 26 -3.51 3.09 -13.75
C LEU A 26 -4.50 2.24 -12.93
N LYS A 27 -4.75 2.61 -11.67
CA LYS A 27 -5.72 1.91 -10.81
C LYS A 27 -7.15 2.04 -11.32
N ALA A 28 -7.55 3.23 -11.74
CA ALA A 28 -8.91 3.49 -12.23
C ALA A 28 -9.16 2.78 -13.58
N ALA A 29 -8.20 2.86 -14.49
CA ALA A 29 -8.26 2.17 -15.79
C ALA A 29 -8.31 0.67 -15.63
N ARG A 30 -7.45 0.08 -14.79
CA ARG A 30 -7.48 -1.36 -14.54
C ARG A 30 -8.81 -1.82 -13.92
N LYS A 31 -9.40 -1.01 -13.03
CA LYS A 31 -10.72 -1.30 -12.47
C LYS A 31 -11.81 -1.30 -13.55
N LYS A 32 -11.76 -0.35 -14.49
CA LYS A 32 -12.75 -0.24 -15.59
C LYS A 32 -12.57 -1.34 -16.64
N LEU A 33 -11.33 -1.66 -16.99
CA LEU A 33 -10.96 -2.64 -18.02
C LEU A 33 -10.78 -4.08 -17.48
N GLN A 34 -11.17 -4.32 -16.22
CA GLN A 34 -11.07 -5.63 -15.54
C GLN A 34 -9.68 -6.30 -15.59
N GLY A 35 -8.63 -5.53 -15.83
CA GLY A 35 -7.25 -6.03 -15.88
C GLY A 35 -6.78 -6.55 -17.25
N ASP A 36 -7.52 -6.34 -18.35
CA ASP A 36 -7.02 -6.64 -19.69
C ASP A 36 -5.81 -5.75 -20.04
N ILE A 37 -4.63 -6.38 -20.05
CA ILE A 37 -3.36 -5.71 -20.25
C ILE A 37 -3.19 -5.20 -21.68
N ILE A 38 -3.76 -5.88 -22.69
CA ILE A 38 -3.60 -5.53 -24.09
C ILE A 38 -4.37 -4.24 -24.36
N THR A 39 -5.62 -4.17 -23.92
CA THR A 39 -6.43 -2.95 -24.02
C THR A 39 -5.85 -1.83 -23.17
N LEU A 40 -5.32 -2.13 -21.97
CA LEU A 40 -4.68 -1.15 -21.11
C LEU A 40 -3.50 -0.47 -21.80
N LYS A 41 -2.61 -1.23 -22.47
CA LYS A 41 -1.48 -0.69 -23.23
C LYS A 41 -1.93 0.28 -24.32
N LYS A 42 -2.97 -0.08 -25.07
CA LYS A 42 -3.51 0.77 -26.16
C LYS A 42 -4.06 2.10 -25.62
N VAL A 43 -4.84 2.06 -24.54
CA VAL A 43 -5.49 3.27 -24.01
C VAL A 43 -4.51 4.17 -23.25
N MET A 44 -3.49 3.59 -22.60
CA MET A 44 -2.53 4.36 -21.80
C MET A 44 -1.71 5.36 -22.61
N VAL A 45 -1.50 5.13 -23.91
CA VAL A 45 -0.83 6.10 -24.80
C VAL A 45 -1.59 7.43 -24.83
N ASN A 46 -2.92 7.37 -24.94
CA ASN A 46 -3.79 8.55 -24.93
C ASN A 46 -3.83 9.20 -23.54
N VAL A 47 -3.78 8.39 -22.46
CA VAL A 47 -3.71 8.89 -21.08
C VAL A 47 -2.44 9.71 -20.86
N ILE A 48 -1.27 9.25 -21.33
CA ILE A 48 0.01 9.95 -21.21
C ILE A 48 -0.08 11.34 -21.87
N SER A 49 -0.52 11.40 -23.12
CA SER A 49 -0.68 12.67 -23.84
C SER A 49 -1.67 13.61 -23.13
N THR A 50 -2.76 13.05 -22.59
CA THR A 50 -3.76 13.81 -21.83
C THR A 50 -3.21 14.38 -20.53
N ILE A 51 -2.36 13.64 -19.81
CA ILE A 51 -1.72 14.12 -18.58
C ILE A 51 -0.81 15.32 -18.88
N ILE A 52 -0.01 15.26 -19.95
CA ILE A 52 0.87 16.37 -20.37
C ILE A 52 0.04 17.62 -20.67
N LEU A 53 -1.01 17.48 -21.49
CA LEU A 53 -1.93 18.58 -21.83
C LEU A 53 -2.60 19.15 -20.57
N CYS A 54 -3.01 18.30 -19.64
CA CYS A 54 -3.61 18.72 -18.38
C CYS A 54 -2.63 19.53 -17.51
N PHE A 55 -1.34 19.17 -17.50
CA PHE A 55 -0.32 19.92 -16.75
C PHE A 55 0.06 21.25 -17.43
N ASN A 56 -0.03 21.31 -18.76
CA ASN A 56 0.11 22.53 -19.56
C ASN A 56 -1.07 23.51 -19.41
N GLY A 57 -2.14 23.10 -18.73
CA GLY A 57 -3.30 23.95 -18.48
C GLY A 57 -4.46 23.76 -19.45
N TYR A 58 -4.37 22.81 -20.38
CA TYR A 58 -5.43 22.43 -21.32
C TYR A 58 -6.32 21.31 -20.75
N CYS A 59 -6.69 21.43 -19.47
CA CYS A 59 -7.65 20.52 -18.86
C CYS A 59 -9.05 20.81 -19.43
N GLY A 60 -9.73 19.77 -19.92
CA GLY A 60 -11.04 19.92 -20.55
C GLY A 60 -11.49 18.63 -21.24
N THR A 61 -11.82 18.73 -22.52
CA THR A 61 -12.36 17.64 -23.36
C THR A 61 -11.43 16.42 -23.43
N SER A 62 -10.12 16.61 -23.61
CA SER A 62 -9.15 15.50 -23.63
C SER A 62 -9.13 14.72 -22.31
N CYS A 63 -9.17 15.43 -21.19
CA CYS A 63 -9.29 14.82 -19.87
C CYS A 63 -10.62 14.06 -19.74
N ALA A 64 -11.74 14.69 -20.08
CA ALA A 64 -13.05 14.05 -20.00
C ALA A 64 -13.15 12.76 -20.85
N LYS A 65 -12.47 12.73 -22.01
CA LYS A 65 -12.49 11.60 -22.93
C LYS A 65 -11.54 10.46 -22.56
N TYR A 66 -10.29 10.79 -22.20
CA TYR A 66 -9.23 9.78 -22.07
C TYR A 66 -8.75 9.57 -20.65
N SER A 67 -8.97 10.51 -19.73
CA SER A 67 -8.58 10.33 -18.34
C SER A 67 -9.62 9.53 -17.56
N TYR A 68 -9.15 8.65 -16.69
CA TYR A 68 -9.97 7.88 -15.77
C TYR A 68 -10.14 8.58 -14.40
N VAL A 69 -9.44 9.69 -14.17
CA VAL A 69 -9.38 10.37 -12.85
C VAL A 69 -9.72 11.86 -12.94
N CYS A 70 -9.56 12.53 -14.08
CA CYS A 70 -9.97 13.93 -14.26
C CYS A 70 -11.19 14.00 -15.18
N ALA A 71 -12.27 14.61 -14.68
CA ALA A 71 -13.50 14.84 -15.45
C ALA A 71 -13.45 16.08 -16.36
N GLY A 72 -12.28 16.72 -16.53
CA GLY A 72 -12.12 17.91 -17.38
C GLY A 72 -12.39 19.26 -16.70
N THR A 73 -12.91 19.29 -15.47
CA THR A 73 -13.36 20.53 -14.78
C THR A 73 -12.35 21.17 -13.80
N ASN A 74 -11.05 20.82 -13.87
CA ASN A 74 -9.96 21.15 -12.91
C ASN A 74 -10.09 20.43 -11.54
N ARG A 75 -9.03 19.95 -10.87
CA ARG A 75 -7.63 20.43 -10.76
C ARG A 75 -6.65 19.26 -10.73
N GLN A 76 -5.44 19.52 -11.25
CA GLN A 76 -4.23 18.73 -11.02
C GLN A 76 -4.12 18.26 -9.57
N ALA A 77 -3.43 17.12 -9.36
CA ALA A 77 -3.50 16.30 -8.15
C ALA A 77 -3.61 17.16 -6.86
N LYS A 78 -4.85 17.26 -6.34
CA LYS A 78 -5.27 18.09 -5.20
C LYS A 78 -4.41 17.91 -3.93
N LYS A 79 -3.58 16.85 -3.89
CA LYS A 79 -2.71 16.51 -2.78
C LYS A 79 -1.38 17.28 -2.76
N PHE A 80 -0.79 17.58 -3.91
CA PHE A 80 0.61 18.00 -3.95
C PHE A 80 0.81 19.34 -4.62
N MET A 81 0.01 19.71 -5.63
CA MET A 81 0.15 21.02 -6.29
C MET A 81 -0.92 22.00 -5.82
N PRO A 82 -0.62 23.31 -5.77
CA PRO A 82 -1.64 24.34 -5.62
C PRO A 82 -2.72 24.24 -6.70
N ASN A 83 -3.86 24.80 -6.38
CA ASN A 83 -4.99 24.85 -7.28
C ASN A 83 -4.66 25.66 -8.54
N ASN A 84 -5.07 25.17 -9.72
CA ASN A 84 -4.94 25.88 -11.01
C ASN A 84 -3.50 26.22 -11.44
N VAL A 85 -2.47 25.50 -10.96
CA VAL A 85 -1.10 25.70 -11.45
C VAL A 85 -1.02 25.29 -12.92
N LYS A 86 -0.57 26.22 -13.76
CA LYS A 86 -0.25 25.98 -15.17
C LYS A 86 1.26 25.93 -15.29
N VAL A 87 1.79 24.80 -15.75
CA VAL A 87 3.22 24.70 -16.07
C VAL A 87 3.35 25.06 -17.54
N LYS A 88 4.02 26.18 -17.85
CA LYS A 88 4.39 26.47 -19.24
C LYS A 88 5.55 25.54 -19.60
N MET A 89 5.30 24.54 -20.45
CA MET A 89 6.30 23.58 -20.91
C MET A 89 6.67 23.87 -22.36
N VAL A 90 7.96 23.91 -22.65
CA VAL A 90 8.49 23.86 -24.01
C VAL A 90 8.42 22.41 -24.51
N ASP A 91 8.53 22.18 -25.82
CA ASP A 91 8.47 20.83 -26.40
C ASP A 91 9.53 19.87 -25.81
N SER A 92 10.70 20.40 -25.46
CA SER A 92 11.74 19.65 -24.74
C SER A 92 11.27 19.17 -23.35
N ASP A 93 10.59 20.03 -22.59
CA ASP A 93 10.03 19.68 -21.28
C ASP A 93 8.92 18.63 -21.40
N GLN A 94 8.06 18.77 -22.42
CA GLN A 94 7.01 17.80 -22.69
C GLN A 94 7.59 16.42 -23.03
N HIS A 95 8.68 16.37 -23.78
CA HIS A 95 9.39 15.12 -24.10
C HIS A 95 9.99 14.47 -22.85
N VAL A 96 10.63 15.25 -21.98
CA VAL A 96 11.16 14.75 -20.70
C VAL A 96 10.02 14.21 -19.82
N LEU A 97 8.91 14.95 -19.71
CA LEU A 97 7.75 14.51 -18.95
C LEU A 97 7.14 13.22 -19.53
N ARG A 98 7.02 13.12 -20.86
CA ARG A 98 6.54 11.91 -21.54
C ARG A 98 7.38 10.69 -21.17
N LYS A 99 8.71 10.78 -21.27
CA LYS A 99 9.62 9.69 -20.87
C LYS A 99 9.40 9.29 -19.40
N CYS A 100 9.26 10.27 -18.50
CA CYS A 100 8.97 10.01 -17.10
C CYS A 100 7.63 9.29 -16.89
N LEU A 101 6.59 9.66 -17.66
CA LEU A 101 5.28 9.00 -17.61
C LEU A 101 5.35 7.57 -18.15
N GLU A 102 6.12 7.33 -19.21
CA GLU A 102 6.33 6.01 -19.82
C GLU A 102 7.02 5.02 -18.89
N MET A 103 7.87 5.48 -17.96
CA MET A 103 8.44 4.60 -16.93
C MET A 103 7.37 3.96 -16.02
N VAL A 104 6.15 4.50 -15.98
CA VAL A 104 5.05 3.99 -15.13
C VAL A 104 3.88 3.48 -15.97
N LEU A 105 3.54 4.18 -17.05
CA LEU A 105 2.36 3.90 -17.89
C LEU A 105 2.72 3.33 -19.26
N GLY A 106 4.01 3.22 -19.59
CA GLY A 106 4.47 2.65 -20.84
C GLY A 106 4.29 1.13 -20.89
N PRO A 107 4.30 0.51 -22.09
CA PRO A 107 3.98 -0.90 -22.27
C PRO A 107 4.82 -1.85 -21.39
N ALA A 108 6.14 -1.63 -21.34
CA ALA A 108 7.04 -2.46 -20.53
C ALA A 108 6.76 -2.32 -19.02
N ALA A 109 6.46 -1.11 -18.56
CA ALA A 109 6.09 -0.86 -17.17
C ALA A 109 4.75 -1.50 -16.81
N LEU A 110 3.79 -1.49 -17.73
CA LEU A 110 2.49 -2.15 -17.55
C LEU A 110 2.64 -3.67 -17.44
N ASP A 111 3.52 -4.29 -18.23
CA ASP A 111 3.83 -5.72 -18.12
C ASP A 111 4.46 -6.07 -16.77
N ALA A 112 5.47 -5.29 -16.35
CA ALA A 112 6.13 -5.49 -15.07
C ALA A 112 5.18 -5.27 -13.87
N THR A 113 4.23 -4.34 -14.00
CA THR A 113 3.29 -3.99 -12.93
C THR A 113 1.89 -4.61 -13.13
N LYS A 114 1.77 -5.65 -13.95
CA LYS A 114 0.50 -6.31 -14.29
C LYS A 114 -0.25 -6.90 -13.12
N LEU A 115 0.30 -6.97 -11.91
CA LEU A 115 -0.40 -7.42 -10.70
C LEU A 115 -0.74 -6.28 -9.72
N LEU A 116 -0.30 -5.05 -9.97
CA LEU A 116 -0.37 -3.91 -9.03
C LEU A 116 0.04 -4.30 -7.59
N THR A 117 1.05 -5.16 -7.50
CA THR A 117 1.70 -5.54 -6.26
C THR A 117 2.67 -4.42 -5.88
N THR A 118 2.71 -4.10 -4.59
CA THR A 118 3.69 -3.18 -4.03
C THR A 118 4.71 -3.98 -3.26
N THR A 119 5.92 -3.45 -3.08
CA THR A 119 6.95 -4.09 -2.22
C THR A 119 6.38 -4.46 -0.85
N GLN A 120 5.54 -3.58 -0.28
CA GLN A 120 4.86 -3.83 1.00
C GLN A 120 3.89 -5.03 0.94
N LYS A 121 3.17 -5.24 -0.17
CA LYS A 121 2.34 -6.43 -0.35
C LYS A 121 3.19 -7.69 -0.48
N CYS A 122 4.28 -7.64 -1.23
CA CYS A 122 5.20 -8.76 -1.39
C CYS A 122 5.85 -9.13 -0.05
N GLU A 123 6.33 -8.15 0.71
CA GLU A 123 6.87 -8.36 2.05
C GLU A 123 5.83 -8.93 3.01
N ALA A 124 4.58 -8.44 2.98
CA ALA A 124 3.52 -8.97 3.83
C ALA A 124 3.22 -10.45 3.52
N ALA A 125 3.18 -10.82 2.24
CA ALA A 125 3.04 -12.22 1.82
C ALA A 125 4.24 -13.05 2.28
N ASN A 126 5.47 -12.59 2.07
CA ASN A 126 6.69 -13.29 2.49
C ASN A 126 6.76 -13.48 4.01
N ARG A 127 6.40 -12.46 4.80
CA ARG A 127 6.31 -12.59 6.26
C ARG A 127 5.25 -13.61 6.68
N SER A 128 4.13 -13.65 5.96
CA SER A 128 3.08 -14.65 6.21
C SER A 128 3.56 -16.06 5.90
N TYR A 129 4.35 -16.25 4.84
CA TYR A 129 4.97 -17.55 4.54
C TYR A 129 6.02 -17.94 5.59
N GLN A 130 6.83 -17.01 6.05
CA GLN A 130 7.80 -17.24 7.12
C GLN A 130 7.12 -17.56 8.46
N ALA A 131 5.93 -17.03 8.73
CA ALA A 131 5.18 -17.35 9.93
C ALA A 131 4.73 -18.82 9.95
N VAL A 132 4.42 -19.40 8.79
CA VAL A 132 4.07 -20.82 8.68
C VAL A 132 5.28 -21.72 8.41
N ASN A 133 6.39 -21.18 7.89
CA ASN A 133 7.65 -21.91 7.70
C ASN A 133 8.82 -21.07 8.25
N PRO A 134 9.04 -21.07 9.59
CA PRO A 134 10.17 -20.40 10.21
C PRO A 134 11.51 -20.91 9.69
N LYS A 135 12.50 -20.01 9.55
CA LYS A 135 13.85 -20.36 9.08
C LYS A 135 14.60 -21.32 10.00
N SER A 136 14.21 -21.39 11.27
CA SER A 136 14.82 -22.25 12.28
C SER A 136 14.33 -23.70 12.23
N VAL A 137 13.30 -24.01 11.43
CA VAL A 137 12.70 -25.36 11.40
C VAL A 137 12.46 -25.81 9.96
N THR A 138 12.93 -27.01 9.63
CA THR A 138 12.77 -27.61 8.31
C THR A 138 11.48 -28.43 8.22
N PHE A 139 10.61 -28.08 7.28
CA PHE A 139 9.31 -28.74 7.05
C PHE A 139 9.27 -29.51 5.71
N SER A 140 10.23 -30.40 5.45
CA SER A 140 10.39 -31.06 4.15
C SER A 140 9.12 -31.77 3.63
N ARG A 141 8.39 -32.47 4.50
CA ARG A 141 7.19 -33.24 4.12
C ARG A 141 5.94 -32.39 3.89
N ASN A 142 5.80 -31.25 4.56
CA ASN A 142 4.54 -30.48 4.58
C ASN A 142 4.68 -28.98 4.25
N CYS A 143 5.89 -28.50 3.89
CA CYS A 143 6.14 -27.11 3.52
C CYS A 143 5.16 -26.59 2.46
N VAL A 144 4.97 -27.36 1.39
CA VAL A 144 4.08 -27.02 0.27
C VAL A 144 2.64 -26.84 0.76
N GLY A 145 2.10 -27.80 1.51
CA GLY A 145 0.76 -27.72 2.08
C GLY A 145 0.57 -26.53 3.03
N ARG A 146 1.59 -26.20 3.83
CA ARG A 146 1.57 -25.03 4.72
C ARG A 146 1.56 -23.72 3.95
N ILE A 147 2.36 -23.60 2.88
CA ILE A 147 2.37 -22.41 2.01
C ILE A 147 1.01 -22.26 1.33
N HIS A 148 0.49 -23.30 0.67
CA HIS A 148 -0.82 -23.23 0.00
C HIS A 148 -1.94 -22.93 0.98
N GLY A 149 -1.91 -23.55 2.16
CA GLY A 149 -2.85 -23.29 3.24
C GLY A 149 -2.83 -21.83 3.70
N GLN A 150 -1.66 -21.19 3.71
CA GLN A 150 -1.48 -19.78 4.03
C GLN A 150 -1.90 -18.85 2.87
N VAL A 151 -1.61 -19.21 1.62
CA VAL A 151 -2.07 -18.47 0.43
C VAL A 151 -3.60 -18.43 0.41
N TYR A 152 -4.27 -19.56 0.64
CA TYR A 152 -5.73 -19.63 0.71
C TYR A 152 -6.28 -18.72 1.82
N LYS A 153 -5.64 -18.73 3.00
CA LYS A 153 -5.96 -17.84 4.13
C LYS A 153 -5.83 -16.36 3.79
N LEU A 154 -4.76 -15.97 3.09
CA LEU A 154 -4.55 -14.58 2.70
C LEU A 154 -5.57 -14.08 1.69
N ASN A 155 -6.04 -14.97 0.79
CA ASN A 155 -6.99 -14.62 -0.26
C ASN A 155 -8.45 -14.61 0.24
N ASN A 156 -8.83 -15.55 1.12
CA ASN A 156 -10.23 -15.75 1.50
C ASN A 156 -10.59 -15.26 2.92
N GLY A 157 -9.60 -14.87 3.73
CA GLY A 157 -9.81 -14.56 5.16
C GLY A 157 -9.69 -15.81 6.03
N TYR A 158 -9.60 -15.64 7.36
CA TYR A 158 -9.31 -16.74 8.26
C TYR A 158 -10.51 -17.67 8.44
N ALA A 159 -11.68 -17.14 8.77
CA ALA A 159 -12.87 -17.97 9.04
C ALA A 159 -13.28 -18.78 7.80
N ASN A 160 -13.43 -18.12 6.65
CA ASN A 160 -13.78 -18.78 5.38
C ASN A 160 -12.78 -19.87 5.01
N SER A 161 -11.50 -19.64 5.29
CA SER A 161 -10.46 -20.61 4.98
C SER A 161 -10.52 -21.85 5.86
N VAL A 162 -10.85 -21.70 7.14
CA VAL A 162 -11.02 -22.83 8.05
C VAL A 162 -12.27 -23.61 7.64
N ILE A 163 -13.40 -22.94 7.44
CA ILE A 163 -14.67 -23.57 7.07
C ILE A 163 -14.53 -24.37 5.77
N ALA A 164 -13.93 -23.79 4.72
CA ALA A 164 -13.73 -24.48 3.46
C ALA A 164 -12.82 -25.72 3.63
N LYS A 165 -11.71 -25.60 4.35
CA LYS A 165 -10.81 -26.75 4.59
C LYS A 165 -11.49 -27.87 5.38
N THR A 166 -12.28 -27.54 6.39
CA THR A 166 -13.03 -28.54 7.16
C THR A 166 -14.10 -29.23 6.33
N MET A 167 -14.71 -28.51 5.39
CA MET A 167 -15.70 -29.06 4.48
C MET A 167 -15.08 -30.06 3.50
N GLU A 168 -13.93 -29.71 2.91
CA GLU A 168 -13.18 -30.62 2.02
C GLU A 168 -12.64 -31.87 2.73
N LEU A 169 -12.38 -31.78 4.04
CA LEU A 169 -11.95 -32.93 4.86
C LEU A 169 -13.13 -33.76 5.39
N HIS A 170 -14.36 -33.46 4.97
CA HIS A 170 -15.60 -34.05 5.50
C HIS A 170 -15.76 -33.89 7.03
N ALA A 171 -15.06 -32.94 7.64
CA ALA A 171 -15.09 -32.61 9.06
C ALA A 171 -15.95 -31.35 9.29
N ASN A 172 -17.17 -31.36 8.78
CA ASN A 172 -18.05 -30.19 8.75
C ASN A 172 -18.30 -29.61 10.15
N LEU A 173 -18.11 -28.29 10.28
CA LEU A 173 -18.43 -27.57 11.50
C LEU A 173 -19.94 -27.36 11.62
N THR A 174 -20.53 -27.75 12.75
CA THR A 174 -21.97 -27.55 13.00
C THR A 174 -22.31 -26.06 13.02
N GLN A 175 -23.33 -25.67 12.25
CA GLN A 175 -23.85 -24.30 12.23
C GLN A 175 -24.23 -23.83 13.64
N GLY A 176 -23.91 -22.58 13.99
CA GLY A 176 -24.21 -22.00 15.30
C GLY A 176 -23.33 -22.49 16.46
N SER A 177 -22.41 -23.43 16.22
CA SER A 177 -21.44 -23.91 17.22
C SER A 177 -20.57 -22.78 17.77
N LYS A 178 -20.00 -22.99 18.96
CA LYS A 178 -19.04 -22.06 19.58
C LYS A 178 -17.84 -21.79 18.67
N VAL A 179 -17.38 -22.80 17.92
CA VAL A 179 -16.26 -22.68 16.97
C VAL A 179 -16.60 -21.70 15.84
N ILE A 180 -17.75 -21.83 15.19
CA ILE A 180 -18.16 -20.91 14.12
C ILE A 180 -18.33 -19.48 14.67
N LYS A 181 -18.92 -19.33 15.87
CA LYS A 181 -19.05 -18.03 16.52
C LYS A 181 -17.68 -17.39 16.79
N GLN A 182 -16.70 -18.18 17.22
CA GLN A 182 -15.33 -17.72 17.45
C GLN A 182 -14.63 -17.30 16.16
N LEU A 183 -14.74 -18.11 15.09
CA LEU A 183 -14.17 -17.77 13.78
C LEU A 183 -14.75 -16.45 13.24
N ALA A 184 -16.07 -16.27 13.34
CA ALA A 184 -16.74 -15.03 12.95
C ALA A 184 -16.35 -13.83 13.84
N TYR A 185 -16.07 -14.05 15.12
CA TYR A 185 -15.54 -13.01 16.00
C TYR A 185 -14.13 -12.58 15.59
N GLU A 186 -13.23 -13.51 15.31
CA GLU A 186 -11.85 -13.22 14.90
C GLU A 186 -11.77 -12.43 13.60
N ASP A 187 -12.54 -12.82 12.58
CA ASP A 187 -12.60 -12.09 11.31
C ASP A 187 -13.17 -10.67 11.52
N ARG A 188 -14.23 -10.51 12.33
CA ARG A 188 -14.75 -9.18 12.68
C ARG A 188 -13.72 -8.34 13.42
N ASN A 189 -12.99 -8.93 14.36
CA ASN A 189 -11.95 -8.23 15.11
C ASN A 189 -10.79 -7.79 14.20
N ASP A 190 -10.35 -8.64 13.27
CA ASP A 190 -9.34 -8.28 12.28
C ASP A 190 -9.80 -7.14 11.36
N LEU A 191 -11.05 -7.18 10.89
CA LEU A 191 -11.66 -6.10 10.10
C LEU A 191 -11.71 -4.79 10.89
N ASN A 192 -12.14 -4.84 12.16
CA ASN A 192 -12.18 -3.67 13.04
C ASN A 192 -10.78 -3.11 13.29
N ARG A 193 -9.79 -3.96 13.56
CA ARG A 193 -8.38 -3.57 13.70
C ARG A 193 -7.88 -2.88 12.44
N LYS A 194 -8.14 -3.43 11.26
CA LYS A 194 -7.77 -2.84 9.96
C LYS A 194 -8.41 -1.46 9.79
N ARG A 195 -9.72 -1.33 10.04
CA ARG A 195 -10.47 -0.05 9.98
C ARG A 195 -9.89 0.98 10.94
N THR A 196 -9.74 0.63 12.21
CA THR A 196 -9.20 1.53 13.24
C THR A 196 -7.78 1.96 12.93
N SER A 197 -6.94 1.04 12.42
CA SER A 197 -5.55 1.33 12.06
C SER A 197 -5.43 2.39 10.96
N ALA A 198 -6.43 2.49 10.07
CA ALA A 198 -6.43 3.42 8.95
C ALA A 198 -6.81 4.86 9.35
N THR A 199 -7.42 5.05 10.53
CA THR A 199 -7.86 6.36 11.01
C THR A 199 -6.69 7.34 11.22
N ILE A 200 -6.95 8.64 11.04
CA ILE A 200 -5.95 9.70 11.24
C ILE A 200 -5.44 9.67 12.70
N LYS A 201 -6.34 9.50 13.67
CA LYS A 201 -6.02 9.40 15.09
C LYS A 201 -5.04 8.25 15.37
N ALA A 202 -5.30 7.06 14.84
CA ALA A 202 -4.41 5.92 15.02
C ALA A 202 -3.04 6.12 14.34
N ARG A 203 -3.00 6.78 13.17
CA ARG A 203 -1.74 7.14 12.50
C ARG A 203 -0.91 8.12 13.31
N ALA A 204 -1.54 9.18 13.82
CA ALA A 204 -0.91 10.18 14.67
C ALA A 204 -0.38 9.57 15.97
N LEU A 205 -1.18 8.72 16.61
CA LEU A 205 -0.77 8.00 17.82
C LEU A 205 0.44 7.12 17.57
N ARG A 206 0.45 6.31 16.49
CA ARG A 206 1.61 5.48 16.12
C ARG A 206 2.88 6.31 15.87
N ALA A 207 2.74 7.46 15.21
CA ALA A 207 3.87 8.37 15.00
C ALA A 207 4.42 8.92 16.34
N ARG A 208 3.52 9.35 17.24
CA ARG A 208 3.89 9.81 18.59
C ARG A 208 4.59 8.71 19.39
N THR A 209 4.01 7.51 19.43
CA THR A 209 4.60 6.34 20.13
C THR A 209 5.96 5.97 19.55
N ARG A 210 6.12 6.00 18.23
CA ARG A 210 7.41 5.72 17.58
C ARG A 210 8.46 6.76 17.95
N ASN A 211 8.11 8.05 17.91
CA ASN A 211 9.05 9.12 18.28
C ASN A 211 9.45 9.03 19.75
N TYR A 212 8.50 8.72 20.64
CA TYR A 212 8.79 8.48 22.04
C TYR A 212 9.77 7.31 22.22
N ARG A 213 9.52 6.18 21.54
CA ARG A 213 10.43 5.02 21.57
C ARG A 213 11.81 5.34 21.01
N TYR A 214 11.92 6.14 19.95
CA TYR A 214 13.24 6.53 19.43
C TYR A 214 14.03 7.38 20.41
N LYS A 215 13.38 8.38 21.04
CA LYS A 215 14.01 9.17 22.10
C LYS A 215 14.46 8.29 23.26
N LEU A 216 13.61 7.37 23.68
CA LEU A 216 13.95 6.41 24.73
C LEU A 216 15.13 5.53 24.32
N HIS A 217 15.18 5.06 23.07
CA HIS A 217 16.32 4.28 22.56
C HIS A 217 17.61 5.10 22.48
N GLU A 218 17.54 6.39 22.14
CA GLU A 218 18.68 7.31 22.17
C GLU A 218 19.18 7.54 23.59
N GLU A 219 18.26 7.76 24.55
CA GLU A 219 18.57 7.95 25.98
C GLU A 219 19.16 6.69 26.62
N LEU A 220 18.68 5.51 26.23
CA LEU A 220 19.12 4.22 26.79
C LEU A 220 20.32 3.60 26.06
N HIS A 221 20.92 4.27 25.08
CA HIS A 221 22.03 3.75 24.26
C HIS A 221 21.79 2.31 23.73
N TYR A 222 20.58 2.03 23.25
CA TYR A 222 20.20 0.68 22.82
C TYR A 222 20.98 0.21 21.58
N GLY A 223 21.83 -0.81 21.75
CA GLY A 223 22.43 -1.58 20.66
C GLY A 223 21.47 -2.60 20.06
N LYS A 224 21.48 -2.77 18.73
CA LYS A 224 20.61 -3.72 17.99
C LYS A 224 21.22 -5.10 17.79
N GLY A 225 22.45 -5.33 18.24
CA GLY A 225 23.12 -6.61 18.20
C GLY A 225 22.50 -7.62 19.15
N ILE A 226 22.51 -8.90 18.77
CA ILE A 226 22.07 -10.01 19.62
C ILE A 226 22.96 -10.13 20.88
N SER A 227 24.21 -9.69 20.77
CA SER A 227 25.22 -9.65 21.83
C SER A 227 25.32 -8.31 22.56
N ASP A 228 24.56 -7.30 22.15
CA ASP A 228 24.63 -5.99 22.78
C ASP A 228 23.95 -6.04 24.15
N PRO A 229 24.50 -5.35 25.18
CA PRO A 229 23.88 -5.31 26.48
C PRO A 229 22.48 -4.73 26.36
N LYS A 230 21.50 -5.44 26.93
CA LYS A 230 20.12 -4.93 26.98
C LYS A 230 20.12 -3.69 27.88
N PRO A 231 19.50 -2.59 27.45
CA PRO A 231 19.41 -1.39 28.25
C PRO A 231 18.64 -1.69 29.52
N ASP A 232 19.09 -1.08 30.61
CA ASP A 232 18.40 -1.17 31.88
C ASP A 232 17.08 -0.40 31.81
N PHE A 233 15.99 -1.10 32.16
CA PHE A 233 14.64 -0.53 32.17
C PHE A 233 14.14 -0.23 33.59
N GLU A 234 14.94 -0.53 34.62
CA GLU A 234 14.62 -0.28 36.02
C GLU A 234 14.68 1.24 36.31
N GLY A 235 13.51 1.90 36.33
CA GLY A 235 13.41 3.34 36.61
C GLY A 235 12.58 4.13 35.59
N LEU A 236 12.21 3.52 34.47
CA LEU A 236 11.34 4.17 33.50
C LEU A 236 9.88 4.14 33.97
N PRO A 237 9.16 5.28 33.94
CA PRO A 237 7.78 5.33 34.39
C PRO A 237 6.97 4.31 33.61
N HIS A 238 6.38 3.35 34.35
CA HIS A 238 5.66 2.19 33.83
C HIS A 238 4.99 2.49 32.49
N LEU A 239 5.39 1.74 31.47
CA LEU A 239 4.81 1.74 30.14
C LEU A 239 3.35 1.24 30.19
N LYS A 240 2.43 1.98 30.81
CA LYS A 240 0.99 1.66 30.94
C LYS A 240 0.29 1.55 29.57
N HIS A 241 0.96 1.90 28.48
CA HIS A 241 0.48 1.76 27.11
C HIS A 241 1.08 0.58 26.34
N HIS A 242 1.90 -0.27 26.97
CA HIS A 242 2.47 -1.47 26.36
C HIS A 242 1.55 -2.69 26.55
N LYS A 243 0.31 -2.63 26.03
CA LYS A 243 -0.33 -3.84 25.54
C LYS A 243 0.14 -4.05 24.11
N TYR A 244 1.16 -4.90 23.96
CA TYR A 244 1.56 -5.42 22.67
C TYR A 244 0.34 -6.05 21.99
N ALA A 245 0.06 -5.63 20.75
CA ALA A 245 -0.87 -6.25 19.82
C ALA A 245 -0.19 -6.29 18.45
#